data_AF-A0A177DI92-F1
#
_entry.id   AF-A0A177DI92-F1
#
_cell.length_a   1.000
_cell.length_b   1.000
_cell.length_c   1.000
_cell.angle_alpha   90.00
_cell.angle_beta   90.00
_cell.angle_gamma   90.00
#
_symmetry.space_group_name_H-M   'P 1'
#
loop_
_entity.id
_entity.type
_entity.pdbx_description
1 polymer ?
#
loop_
_entity_poly.entity_id
_entity_poly.type
_entity_poly.pdbx_seq_one_letter_code
_entity_poly.pdbx_strand_id
1 'polypeptide(L)'
;MDLARKGKVAPPDWREWAKPVEAQIVGSTTYDGGISYNMMKNDSGRKNHAEAFRRIAVDVLSSGHGAELMDIYGIEGVADDADALQRICLFESDIGFFAAALSIAESDLIKETYFHVFDLPDPFPGPIRERGAFATHTFDIATLLGGVHEDRLPSHYRPVIAQWRNSILDFVVRGTPPCARFVGSDGERRGLMVSEDGVREVGSEAWMENDEKRRKRLFELAQRIDADTGLDVLWVEICRRFLMRGE
;
A
#
# COMPACT_ATOMS: atom_id res chain seq x y z
N MET A 1 12.06 -9.70 7.09
CA MET A 1 12.97 -10.02 5.96
C MET A 1 13.89 -11.22 6.20
N ASP A 2 14.33 -11.47 7.45
CA ASP A 2 15.21 -12.61 7.76
C ASP A 2 14.51 -13.97 7.73
N LEU A 3 13.18 -14.00 7.92
CA LEU A 3 12.36 -15.23 7.86
C LEU A 3 12.30 -15.84 6.46
N ALA A 4 12.24 -15.03 5.40
CA ALA A 4 12.28 -15.49 4.00
C ALA A 4 13.64 -16.14 3.69
N ARG A 5 14.73 -15.46 4.07
CA ARG A 5 16.10 -15.98 3.92
C ARG A 5 16.35 -17.24 4.76
N LYS A 6 15.68 -17.40 5.89
CA LYS A 6 15.75 -18.58 6.77
C LYS A 6 14.79 -19.71 6.36
N GLY A 7 14.06 -19.57 5.25
CA GLY A 7 13.10 -20.59 4.78
C GLY A 7 11.90 -20.80 5.71
N LYS A 8 11.56 -19.80 6.54
CA LYS A 8 10.50 -19.88 7.55
C LYS A 8 9.14 -19.32 7.08
N VAL A 9 9.06 -18.78 5.87
CA VAL A 9 7.82 -18.16 5.36
C VAL A 9 6.78 -19.20 4.95
N ALA A 10 7.21 -20.39 4.54
CA ALA A 10 6.32 -21.48 4.21
C ALA A 10 6.89 -22.84 4.68
N PRO A 11 6.05 -23.76 5.20
CA PRO A 11 6.46 -25.12 5.54
C PRO A 11 7.12 -25.84 4.35
N PRO A 12 8.07 -26.77 4.53
CA PRO A 12 8.77 -27.42 3.41
C PRO A 12 7.85 -28.11 2.38
N ASP A 13 6.69 -28.59 2.81
CA ASP A 13 5.68 -29.28 2.01
C ASP A 13 4.61 -28.35 1.40
N TRP A 14 4.74 -27.02 1.56
CA TRP A 14 3.70 -26.06 1.19
C TRP A 14 3.23 -26.18 -0.25
N ARG A 15 4.13 -26.51 -1.18
CA ARG A 15 3.79 -26.65 -2.61
C ARG A 15 2.90 -27.87 -2.89
N GLU A 16 2.98 -28.92 -2.07
CA GLU A 16 2.21 -30.15 -2.27
C GLU A 16 0.73 -29.93 -1.94
N TRP A 17 0.44 -29.20 -0.87
CA TRP A 17 -0.93 -28.96 -0.42
C TRP A 17 -1.52 -27.64 -0.92
N ALA A 18 -0.71 -26.58 -1.12
CA ALA A 18 -1.23 -25.28 -1.54
C ALA A 18 -1.44 -25.17 -3.06
N LYS A 19 -0.78 -26.02 -3.87
CA LYS A 19 -0.84 -26.00 -5.36
C LYS A 19 -0.72 -24.56 -5.92
N PRO A 20 0.43 -23.91 -5.76
CA PRO A 20 0.58 -22.50 -6.12
C PRO A 20 0.32 -22.22 -7.60
N VAL A 21 -0.04 -20.97 -7.87
CA VAL A 21 -0.06 -20.42 -9.23
C VAL A 21 1.33 -20.46 -9.86
N GLU A 22 1.39 -20.56 -11.19
CA GLU A 22 2.65 -20.59 -11.94
C GLU A 22 3.35 -19.22 -11.96
N ALA A 23 2.55 -18.14 -11.98
CA ALA A 23 2.99 -16.76 -11.95
C ALA A 23 1.94 -15.89 -11.24
N GLN A 24 2.36 -14.75 -10.70
CA GLN A 24 1.48 -13.82 -10.00
C GLN A 24 1.82 -12.35 -10.26
N ILE A 25 0.79 -11.51 -10.23
CA ILE A 25 0.92 -10.06 -10.11
C ILE A 25 0.47 -9.69 -8.70
N VAL A 26 1.29 -8.94 -7.97
CA VAL A 26 1.04 -8.52 -6.59
C VAL A 26 1.20 -7.02 -6.51
N GLY A 27 0.32 -6.33 -5.78
CA GLY A 27 0.41 -4.88 -5.67
C GLY A 27 -0.52 -4.28 -4.64
N SER A 28 -0.56 -2.96 -4.67
CA SER A 28 -1.39 -2.12 -3.79
C SER A 28 -1.76 -0.83 -4.51
N THR A 29 -2.80 -0.17 -4.02
CA THR A 29 -3.06 1.22 -4.39
C THR A 29 -2.24 2.15 -3.49
N THR A 30 -1.96 3.37 -3.94
CA THR A 30 -1.20 4.32 -3.12
C THR A 30 -1.96 4.84 -1.91
N TYR A 31 -3.29 4.66 -1.86
CA TYR A 31 -4.15 5.09 -0.76
C TYR A 31 -5.25 4.06 -0.40
N ASP A 32 -4.86 2.81 -0.16
CA ASP A 32 -5.77 1.74 0.26
C ASP A 32 -6.48 2.03 1.61
N GLY A 33 -5.87 2.81 2.50
CA GLY A 33 -6.50 3.25 3.77
C GLY A 33 -7.72 4.14 3.57
N GLY A 34 -8.03 4.54 2.33
CA GLY A 34 -9.29 5.23 2.00
C GLY A 34 -10.55 4.46 2.42
N ILE A 35 -10.49 3.12 2.53
CA ILE A 35 -11.60 2.33 3.09
C ILE A 35 -11.89 2.70 4.55
N SER A 36 -10.86 2.76 5.39
CA SER A 36 -10.97 3.10 6.81
C SER A 36 -11.38 4.55 7.01
N TYR A 37 -10.88 5.46 6.17
CA TYR A 37 -11.35 6.85 6.15
C TYR A 37 -12.86 6.92 5.96
N ASN A 38 -13.38 6.23 4.94
CA ASN A 38 -14.81 6.21 4.64
C ASN A 38 -15.66 5.58 5.75
N MET A 39 -15.13 4.57 6.44
CA MET A 39 -15.80 3.92 7.58
C MET A 39 -15.82 4.82 8.83
N MET A 40 -14.76 5.59 9.07
CA MET A 40 -14.58 6.33 10.34
C MET A 40 -15.06 7.78 10.30
N LYS A 41 -15.01 8.46 9.14
CA LYS A 41 -15.33 9.89 9.04
C LYS A 41 -16.72 10.30 9.56
N ASN A 42 -17.69 9.38 9.51
CA ASN A 42 -19.09 9.63 9.90
C ASN A 42 -19.38 9.09 11.31
N ASP A 43 -18.39 8.49 11.96
CA ASP A 43 -18.53 8.01 13.33
C ASP A 43 -18.30 9.17 14.31
N SER A 44 -19.40 9.80 14.74
CA SER A 44 -19.36 10.91 15.69
C SER A 44 -18.75 10.55 17.06
N GLY A 45 -18.60 9.27 17.37
CA GLY A 45 -17.93 8.79 18.58
C GLY A 45 -16.41 8.92 18.51
N ARG A 46 -15.85 9.09 17.31
CA ARG A 46 -14.41 9.14 17.06
C ARG A 46 -14.01 10.56 16.70
N LYS A 47 -13.13 11.14 17.52
CA LYS A 47 -12.65 12.51 17.39
C LYS A 47 -11.25 12.64 17.97
N ASN A 48 -10.56 13.73 17.65
CA ASN A 48 -9.20 14.02 18.10
C ASN A 48 -8.21 12.92 17.64
N HIS A 49 -8.32 12.51 16.38
CA HIS A 49 -7.57 11.43 15.76
C HIS A 49 -6.06 11.59 15.90
N ALA A 50 -5.53 12.82 15.76
CA ALA A 50 -4.10 13.09 15.97
C ALA A 50 -3.65 12.78 17.40
N GLU A 51 -4.40 13.22 18.40
CA GLU A 51 -4.06 12.99 19.83
C GLU A 51 -4.19 11.51 20.20
N ALA A 52 -5.26 10.86 19.75
CA ALA A 52 -5.48 9.42 19.93
C ALA A 52 -4.31 8.61 19.34
N PHE A 53 -3.97 8.89 18.08
CA PHE A 53 -2.88 8.22 17.39
C PHE A 53 -1.51 8.50 18.05
N ARG A 54 -1.24 9.75 18.46
CA ARG A 54 -0.01 10.10 19.21
C ARG A 54 0.09 9.29 20.50
N ARG A 55 -1.00 9.19 21.25
CA ARG A 55 -1.02 8.45 22.52
C ARG A 55 -0.67 6.98 22.30
N ILE A 56 -1.26 6.34 21.29
CA ILE A 56 -0.95 4.95 20.93
C ILE A 56 0.52 4.83 20.49
N ALA A 57 1.00 5.72 19.62
CA ALA A 57 2.37 5.67 19.12
C ALA A 57 3.41 5.81 20.24
N VAL A 58 3.19 6.73 21.19
CA VAL A 58 4.10 6.93 22.34
C VAL A 58 4.03 5.77 23.34
N ASP A 59 2.84 5.20 23.58
CA ASP A 59 2.64 4.05 24.46
C ASP A 59 3.39 2.81 23.94
N VAL A 60 3.36 2.57 22.62
CA VAL A 60 3.95 1.39 21.99
C VAL A 60 5.43 1.58 21.66
N LEU A 61 5.83 2.72 21.10
CA LEU A 61 7.17 2.92 20.52
C LEU A 61 8.15 3.69 21.40
N SER A 62 7.71 4.18 22.56
CA SER A 62 8.34 5.28 23.31
C SER A 62 8.22 6.65 22.62
N SER A 63 8.50 7.72 23.37
CA SER A 63 8.35 9.11 22.90
C SER A 63 9.17 9.43 21.64
N GLY A 64 10.39 8.91 21.51
CA GLY A 64 11.28 9.22 20.38
C GLY A 64 10.76 8.68 19.05
N HIS A 65 10.55 7.36 18.98
CA HIS A 65 10.04 6.71 17.77
C HIS A 65 8.56 7.07 17.50
N GLY A 66 7.76 7.30 18.55
CA GLY A 66 6.40 7.79 18.39
C GLY A 66 6.35 9.16 17.70
N ALA A 67 7.17 10.12 18.13
CA ALA A 67 7.28 11.43 17.49
C ALA A 67 7.78 11.33 16.05
N GLU A 68 8.73 10.43 15.77
CA GLU A 68 9.19 10.19 14.40
C GLU A 68 8.08 9.63 13.49
N LEU A 69 7.27 8.69 13.97
CA LEU A 69 6.12 8.18 13.20
C LEU A 69 5.12 9.29 12.89
N MET A 70 4.84 10.16 13.87
CA MET A 70 3.98 11.33 13.68
C MET A 70 4.54 12.28 12.62
N ASP A 71 5.86 12.50 12.62
CA ASP A 71 6.55 13.37 11.66
C ASP A 71 6.54 12.80 10.23
N ILE A 72 6.79 11.49 10.06
CA ILE A 72 6.78 10.81 8.74
C ILE A 72 5.46 11.07 7.98
N TYR A 73 4.34 11.12 8.69
CA TYR A 73 3.01 11.37 8.12
C TYR A 73 2.50 12.79 8.35
N GLY A 74 3.31 13.67 8.96
CA GLY A 74 2.93 15.03 9.30
C GLY A 74 1.69 15.12 10.20
N ILE A 75 1.44 14.17 11.09
CA ILE A 75 0.24 14.17 11.94
C ILE A 75 0.37 15.18 13.09
N GLU A 76 1.60 15.45 13.53
CA GLU A 76 1.87 16.39 14.62
C GLU A 76 1.40 17.82 14.24
N GLY A 77 0.64 18.46 15.13
CA GLY A 77 0.16 19.84 14.93
C GLY A 77 -0.97 20.01 13.92
N VAL A 78 -1.57 18.93 13.40
CA VAL A 78 -2.75 19.02 12.54
C VAL A 78 -3.98 19.44 13.36
N ALA A 79 -4.55 20.60 13.01
CA ALA A 79 -5.71 21.15 13.72
C ALA A 79 -7.05 20.57 13.23
N ASP A 80 -7.14 20.18 11.95
CA ASP A 80 -8.35 19.60 11.36
C ASP A 80 -8.37 18.08 11.56
N ASP A 81 -9.39 17.59 12.26
CA ASP A 81 -9.47 16.19 12.66
C ASP A 81 -9.61 15.24 11.46
N ALA A 82 -10.27 15.68 10.40
CA ALA A 82 -10.42 14.91 9.17
C ALA A 82 -9.11 14.85 8.37
N ASP A 83 -8.29 15.90 8.38
CA ASP A 83 -6.94 15.86 7.82
C ASP A 83 -6.02 14.93 8.62
N ALA A 84 -6.16 14.91 9.96
CA ALA A 84 -5.44 13.95 10.80
C ALA A 84 -5.82 12.51 10.46
N LEU A 85 -7.13 12.23 10.33
CA LEU A 85 -7.63 10.92 9.90
C LEU A 85 -7.10 10.53 8.52
N GLN A 86 -7.09 11.46 7.56
CA GLN A 86 -6.56 11.23 6.22
C GLN A 86 -5.08 10.80 6.27
N ARG A 87 -4.24 11.48 7.06
CA ARG A 87 -2.81 11.16 7.20
C ARG A 87 -2.58 9.82 7.92
N ILE A 88 -3.42 9.49 8.90
CA ILE A 88 -3.36 8.18 9.57
C ILE A 88 -3.77 7.05 8.62
N CYS A 89 -4.75 7.28 7.74
CA CYS A 89 -5.11 6.33 6.69
C CYS A 89 -4.03 6.23 5.58
N LEU A 90 -3.21 7.26 5.37
CA LEU A 90 -2.01 7.14 4.53
C LEU A 90 -0.99 6.18 5.17
N PHE A 91 -0.79 6.29 6.49
CA PHE A 91 0.03 5.33 7.24
C PHE A 91 -0.50 3.91 7.11
N GLU A 92 -1.80 3.71 7.28
CA GLU A 92 -2.45 2.42 7.04
C GLU A 92 -2.19 1.87 5.62
N SER A 93 -2.28 2.73 4.60
CA SER A 93 -2.01 2.35 3.20
C SER A 93 -0.60 1.78 3.05
N ASP A 94 0.38 2.42 3.69
CA ASP A 94 1.78 1.99 3.60
C ASP A 94 2.06 0.74 4.43
N ILE A 95 1.57 0.65 5.67
CA ILE A 95 1.92 -0.45 6.59
C ILE A 95 1.02 -1.68 6.44
N GLY A 96 -0.27 -1.49 6.14
CA GLY A 96 -1.26 -2.57 6.09
C GLY A 96 -1.43 -3.17 4.70
N PHE A 97 -1.21 -2.39 3.65
CA PHE A 97 -1.45 -2.82 2.27
C PHE A 97 -0.14 -2.90 1.48
N PHE A 98 0.57 -1.78 1.32
CA PHE A 98 1.82 -1.75 0.55
C PHE A 98 2.89 -2.67 1.14
N ALA A 99 3.16 -2.61 2.45
CA ALA A 99 4.14 -3.48 3.09
C ALA A 99 3.75 -4.96 3.03
N ALA A 100 2.45 -5.28 3.12
CA ALA A 100 1.96 -6.63 2.95
C ALA A 100 2.19 -7.13 1.52
N ALA A 101 1.82 -6.35 0.50
CA ALA A 101 2.05 -6.68 -0.90
C ALA A 101 3.55 -6.85 -1.21
N LEU A 102 4.39 -5.95 -0.71
CA LEU A 102 5.84 -6.03 -0.85
C LEU A 102 6.40 -7.29 -0.18
N SER A 103 5.91 -7.67 1.00
CA SER A 103 6.37 -8.88 1.69
C SER A 103 6.07 -10.16 0.91
N ILE A 104 4.93 -10.22 0.22
CA ILE A 104 4.58 -11.33 -0.67
C ILE A 104 5.51 -11.35 -1.88
N ALA A 105 5.77 -10.19 -2.50
CA ALA A 105 6.70 -10.10 -3.62
C ALA A 105 8.14 -10.47 -3.23
N GLU A 106 8.60 -10.05 -2.06
CA GLU A 106 9.93 -10.36 -1.52
C GLU A 106 10.10 -11.82 -1.06
N SER A 107 9.00 -12.53 -0.80
CA SER A 107 9.05 -13.91 -0.29
C SER A 107 9.68 -14.90 -1.29
N ASP A 108 9.67 -14.56 -2.58
CA ASP A 108 10.14 -15.39 -3.71
C ASP A 108 9.56 -16.83 -3.69
N LEU A 109 8.38 -17.01 -3.09
CA LEU A 109 7.69 -18.29 -3.07
C LEU A 109 7.26 -18.71 -4.49
N ILE A 110 6.88 -17.71 -5.30
CA ILE A 110 6.57 -17.82 -6.74
C ILE A 110 7.66 -17.05 -7.50
N LYS A 111 8.44 -17.75 -8.32
CA LYS A 111 9.56 -17.14 -9.06
C LYS A 111 9.11 -16.09 -10.07
N GLU A 112 7.97 -16.33 -10.70
CA GLU A 112 7.35 -15.43 -11.67
C GLU A 112 6.41 -14.46 -10.95
N THR A 113 7.00 -13.64 -10.06
CA THR A 113 6.28 -12.58 -9.35
C THR A 113 6.56 -11.23 -9.99
N TYR A 114 5.49 -10.51 -10.30
CA TYR A 114 5.49 -9.17 -10.86
C TYR A 114 4.84 -8.21 -9.85
N PHE A 115 5.45 -7.06 -9.62
CA PHE A 115 4.92 -6.07 -8.68
C PHE A 115 4.25 -4.92 -9.42
N HIS A 116 3.13 -4.42 -8.92
CA HIS A 116 2.52 -3.19 -9.45
C HIS A 116 2.07 -2.25 -8.34
N VAL A 117 2.11 -0.94 -8.65
CA VAL A 117 1.60 0.13 -7.81
C VAL A 117 0.55 0.88 -8.62
N PHE A 118 -0.67 0.90 -8.11
CA PHE A 118 -1.79 1.62 -8.72
C PHE A 118 -1.94 2.98 -8.05
N ASP A 119 -1.72 4.03 -8.84
CA ASP A 119 -1.68 5.44 -8.40
C ASP A 119 -2.52 6.33 -9.32
N LEU A 120 -3.61 5.77 -9.87
CA LEU A 120 -4.58 6.53 -10.64
C LEU A 120 -5.69 7.01 -9.69
N PRO A 121 -5.87 8.33 -9.47
CA PRO A 121 -6.84 8.81 -8.49
C PRO A 121 -8.28 8.45 -8.82
N ASP A 122 -9.06 8.08 -7.80
CA ASP A 122 -10.50 7.90 -7.93
C ASP A 122 -11.17 9.26 -8.27
N PRO A 123 -11.79 9.39 -9.45
CA PRO A 123 -12.36 10.65 -9.90
C PRO A 123 -13.75 10.90 -9.32
N PHE A 124 -14.37 9.93 -8.65
CA PHE A 124 -15.75 10.05 -8.22
C PHE A 124 -15.89 10.96 -7.00
N PRO A 125 -17.01 11.71 -6.90
CA PRO A 125 -17.30 12.49 -5.71
C PRO A 125 -17.33 11.58 -4.48
N GLY A 126 -16.67 12.02 -3.42
CA GLY A 126 -16.61 11.28 -2.19
C GLY A 126 -15.91 12.07 -1.10
N PRO A 127 -16.01 11.59 0.14
CA PRO A 127 -15.51 12.33 1.30
C PRO A 127 -13.99 12.53 1.28
N ILE A 128 -13.27 11.50 0.81
CA ILE A 128 -11.82 11.58 0.66
C ILE A 128 -11.40 12.47 -0.51
N ARG A 129 -12.27 12.61 -1.54
CA ARG A 129 -12.01 13.44 -2.71
C ARG A 129 -11.95 14.93 -2.37
N GLU A 130 -12.71 15.36 -1.36
CA GLU A 130 -12.66 16.73 -0.83
C GLU A 130 -11.30 17.05 -0.18
N ARG A 131 -10.51 16.04 0.16
CA ARG A 131 -9.19 16.16 0.79
C ARG A 131 -8.02 15.97 -0.18
N GLY A 132 -8.28 15.53 -1.42
CA GLY A 132 -7.23 15.35 -2.42
C GLY A 132 -7.57 14.40 -3.56
N ALA A 133 -6.57 14.10 -4.37
CA ALA A 133 -6.64 13.09 -5.43
C ALA A 133 -5.87 11.86 -4.96
N PHE A 134 -6.59 10.76 -4.71
CA PHE A 134 -6.00 9.55 -4.14
C PHE A 134 -6.44 8.32 -4.93
N ALA A 135 -5.53 7.38 -5.17
CA ALA A 135 -5.88 6.07 -5.69
C ALA A 135 -6.41 5.22 -4.53
N THR A 136 -7.74 5.18 -4.40
CA THR A 136 -8.43 4.59 -3.26
C THR A 136 -8.56 3.07 -3.41
N HIS A 137 -8.72 2.41 -2.26
CA HIS A 137 -9.05 0.98 -2.21
C HIS A 137 -10.22 0.63 -3.13
N THR A 138 -10.08 -0.48 -3.86
CA THR A 138 -11.05 -1.03 -4.83
C THR A 138 -11.25 -0.24 -6.11
N PHE A 139 -10.72 0.98 -6.25
CA PHE A 139 -10.82 1.71 -7.51
C PHE A 139 -10.03 1.01 -8.63
N ASP A 140 -8.89 0.41 -8.29
CA ASP A 140 -8.12 -0.47 -9.16
C ASP A 140 -8.96 -1.68 -9.64
N ILE A 141 -9.68 -2.36 -8.75
CA ILE A 141 -10.53 -3.52 -9.06
C ILE A 141 -11.72 -3.10 -9.94
N ALA A 142 -12.43 -2.02 -9.56
CA ALA A 142 -13.55 -1.50 -10.33
C ALA A 142 -13.10 -1.08 -11.74
N THR A 143 -11.91 -0.49 -11.82
CA THR A 143 -11.25 -0.14 -13.07
C THR A 143 -10.83 -1.38 -13.85
N LEU A 144 -10.31 -2.42 -13.23
CA LEU A 144 -9.90 -3.65 -13.92
C LEU A 144 -11.09 -4.38 -14.56
N LEU A 145 -12.18 -4.54 -13.80
CA LEU A 145 -13.34 -5.34 -14.20
C LEU A 145 -14.31 -4.59 -15.16
N GLY A 146 -14.10 -3.30 -15.39
CA GLY A 146 -15.04 -2.48 -16.17
C GLY A 146 -16.37 -2.26 -15.43
N GLY A 147 -16.36 -2.28 -14.10
CA GLY A 147 -17.55 -2.11 -13.27
C GLY A 147 -18.09 -0.68 -13.25
N VAL A 148 -17.32 0.29 -13.74
CA VAL A 148 -17.74 1.67 -13.96
C VAL A 148 -18.07 1.87 -15.43
N HIS A 149 -19.21 2.52 -15.70
CA HIS A 149 -19.49 3.20 -16.96
C HIS A 149 -18.28 4.05 -17.40
N GLU A 150 -17.46 3.55 -18.33
CA GLU A 150 -16.20 4.17 -18.76
C GLU A 150 -16.36 5.58 -19.35
N ASP A 151 -17.57 5.90 -19.80
CA ASP A 151 -18.00 7.24 -20.20
C ASP A 151 -18.00 8.25 -19.05
N ARG A 152 -18.05 7.80 -17.79
CA ARG A 152 -17.95 8.63 -16.59
C ARG A 152 -16.52 8.87 -16.12
N LEU A 153 -15.54 8.19 -16.69
CA LEU A 153 -14.13 8.39 -16.35
C LEU A 153 -13.57 9.59 -17.12
N PRO A 154 -12.60 10.33 -16.54
CA PRO A 154 -11.87 11.36 -17.27
C PRO A 154 -11.29 10.81 -18.58
N SER A 155 -11.42 11.57 -19.68
CA SER A 155 -11.03 11.10 -21.01
C SER A 155 -9.55 10.69 -21.10
N HIS A 156 -8.70 11.35 -20.31
CA HIS A 156 -7.26 11.06 -20.24
C HIS A 156 -6.94 9.75 -19.49
N TYR A 157 -7.85 9.21 -18.69
CA TYR A 157 -7.66 7.89 -18.04
C TYR A 157 -7.81 6.73 -19.02
N ARG A 158 -8.62 6.89 -20.07
CA ARG A 158 -8.93 5.81 -21.03
C ARG A 158 -7.68 5.12 -21.61
N PRO A 159 -6.68 5.84 -22.17
CA PRO A 159 -5.48 5.18 -22.68
C PRO A 159 -4.69 4.43 -21.59
N VAL A 160 -4.60 4.99 -20.38
CA VAL A 160 -3.90 4.37 -19.24
C VAL A 160 -4.58 3.07 -18.83
N ILE A 161 -5.89 3.12 -18.62
CA ILE A 161 -6.69 1.96 -18.19
C ILE A 161 -6.69 0.88 -19.27
N ALA A 162 -6.83 1.25 -20.54
CA ALA A 162 -6.77 0.29 -21.64
C ALA A 162 -5.40 -0.40 -21.71
N GLN A 163 -4.30 0.36 -21.60
CA GLN A 163 -2.96 -0.20 -21.58
C GLN A 163 -2.77 -1.15 -20.40
N TRP A 164 -3.16 -0.74 -19.20
CA TRP A 164 -3.01 -1.55 -17.98
C TRP A 164 -3.80 -2.86 -18.04
N ARG A 165 -5.08 -2.79 -18.45
CA ARG A 165 -5.92 -3.99 -18.63
C ARG A 165 -5.35 -4.92 -19.70
N ASN A 166 -4.86 -4.38 -20.82
CA ASN A 166 -4.24 -5.19 -21.85
C ASN A 166 -3.00 -5.93 -21.32
N SER A 167 -2.16 -5.27 -20.51
CA SER A 167 -1.02 -5.94 -19.85
C SER A 167 -1.45 -7.10 -18.95
N ILE A 168 -2.54 -6.93 -18.18
CA ILE A 168 -3.09 -8.02 -17.34
C ILE A 168 -3.67 -9.15 -18.20
N LEU A 169 -4.42 -8.82 -19.25
CA LEU A 169 -5.00 -9.82 -20.16
C LEU A 169 -3.92 -10.60 -20.90
N ASP A 170 -2.88 -9.93 -21.40
CA ASP A 170 -1.76 -10.59 -22.08
C ASP A 170 -0.98 -11.49 -21.12
N PHE A 171 -0.85 -11.10 -19.84
CA PHE A 171 -0.31 -11.97 -18.79
C PHE A 171 -1.16 -13.22 -18.59
N VAL A 172 -2.46 -13.07 -18.38
CA VAL A 172 -3.36 -14.21 -18.07
C VAL A 172 -3.57 -15.12 -19.27
N VAL A 173 -3.72 -14.57 -20.48
CA VAL A 173 -4.10 -15.32 -21.68
C VAL A 173 -2.88 -15.85 -22.43
N ARG A 174 -1.80 -15.08 -22.48
CA ARG A 174 -0.61 -15.41 -23.29
C ARG A 174 0.62 -15.74 -22.46
N GLY A 175 0.56 -15.59 -21.14
CA GLY A 175 1.73 -15.70 -20.27
C GLY A 175 2.76 -14.59 -20.51
N THR A 176 2.35 -13.46 -21.11
CA THR A 176 3.26 -12.34 -21.39
C THR A 176 3.46 -11.51 -20.13
N PRO A 177 4.69 -11.40 -19.58
CA PRO A 177 4.94 -10.61 -18.37
C PRO A 177 4.47 -9.15 -18.51
N PRO A 178 3.82 -8.57 -17.48
CA PRO A 178 3.37 -7.17 -17.53
C PRO A 178 4.54 -6.18 -17.42
N CYS A 179 5.65 -6.60 -16.81
CA CYS A 179 6.91 -5.89 -16.67
C CYS A 179 8.03 -6.89 -16.36
N ALA A 180 9.25 -6.42 -16.11
CA ALA A 180 10.30 -7.22 -15.50
C ALA A 180 9.82 -7.85 -14.17
N ARG A 181 10.33 -9.05 -13.87
CA ARG A 181 10.10 -9.71 -12.58
C ARG A 181 10.51 -8.79 -11.44
N PHE A 182 9.84 -8.91 -10.30
CA PHE A 182 10.03 -8.04 -9.15
C PHE A 182 11.51 -7.96 -8.76
N VAL A 183 12.20 -9.09 -8.62
CA VAL A 183 13.66 -9.14 -8.49
C VAL A 183 14.28 -9.55 -9.82
N GLY A 184 14.95 -8.61 -10.47
CA GLY A 184 15.69 -8.84 -11.71
C GLY A 184 16.89 -9.77 -11.53
N SER A 185 17.48 -10.22 -12.64
CA SER A 185 18.73 -11.00 -12.61
C SER A 185 19.92 -10.22 -12.05
N ASP A 186 19.84 -8.89 -12.09
CA ASP A 186 20.77 -7.93 -11.50
C ASP A 186 20.52 -7.69 -10.00
N GLY A 187 19.47 -8.29 -9.42
CA GLY A 187 19.06 -8.07 -8.03
C GLY A 187 18.25 -6.80 -7.81
N GLU A 188 18.02 -6.01 -8.85
CA GLU A 188 17.27 -4.76 -8.77
C GLU A 188 15.76 -5.02 -8.68
N ARG A 189 15.08 -4.16 -7.92
CA ARG A 189 13.63 -4.23 -7.70
C ARG A 189 12.90 -3.40 -8.73
N ARG A 190 12.01 -4.03 -9.51
CA ARG A 190 11.23 -3.42 -10.58
C ARG A 190 9.74 -3.73 -10.45
N GLY A 191 8.92 -2.88 -11.05
CA GLY A 191 7.47 -3.02 -11.00
C GLY A 191 6.77 -2.10 -11.98
N LEU A 192 5.46 -2.32 -12.14
CA LEU A 192 4.60 -1.57 -13.02
C LEU A 192 3.89 -0.45 -12.23
N MET A 193 4.13 0.80 -12.59
CA MET A 193 3.39 1.97 -12.08
C MET A 193 2.21 2.26 -13.01
N VAL A 194 1.01 2.42 -12.45
CA VAL A 194 -0.19 2.85 -13.17
C VAL A 194 -0.61 4.20 -12.60
N SER A 195 -0.32 5.30 -13.31
CA SER A 195 -0.66 6.65 -12.84
C SER A 195 -1.18 7.52 -14.00
N GLU A 196 -1.43 8.80 -13.73
CA GLU A 196 -1.82 9.77 -14.77
C GLU A 196 -0.75 9.92 -15.87
N ASP A 197 0.52 9.59 -15.59
CA ASP A 197 1.61 9.57 -16.58
C ASP A 197 1.58 8.34 -17.52
N GLY A 198 0.63 7.42 -17.30
CA GLY A 198 0.51 6.18 -18.04
C GLY A 198 0.96 4.95 -17.27
N VAL A 199 1.16 3.86 -18.02
CA VAL A 199 1.61 2.57 -17.50
C VAL A 199 3.08 2.39 -17.81
N ARG A 200 3.92 2.37 -16.77
CA ARG A 200 5.38 2.43 -16.90
C ARG A 200 6.04 1.38 -16.03
N GLU A 201 7.04 0.69 -16.57
CA GLU A 201 7.99 -0.03 -15.72
C GLU A 201 8.89 0.99 -15.01
N VAL A 202 9.03 0.84 -13.70
CA VAL A 202 9.86 1.72 -12.87
C VAL A 202 10.68 0.93 -11.86
N GLY A 203 11.78 1.52 -11.40
CA GLY A 203 12.59 1.01 -10.30
C GLY A 203 11.98 1.34 -8.94
N SER A 204 12.48 0.69 -7.89
CA SER A 204 11.90 0.81 -6.55
C SER A 204 11.92 2.20 -5.93
N GLU A 205 12.79 3.07 -6.41
CA GLU A 205 12.87 4.46 -6.01
C GLU A 205 11.53 5.18 -6.25
N ALA A 206 10.81 4.83 -7.32
CA ALA A 206 9.54 5.47 -7.67
C ALA A 206 8.45 5.26 -6.63
N TRP A 207 8.48 4.16 -5.87
CA TRP A 207 7.46 3.86 -4.85
C TRP A 207 8.01 3.80 -3.42
N MET A 208 9.33 3.83 -3.22
CA MET A 208 9.97 3.89 -1.89
C MET A 208 10.43 5.31 -1.51
N GLU A 209 10.85 6.11 -2.50
CA GLU A 209 11.50 7.40 -2.29
C GLU A 209 10.65 8.61 -2.70
N ASN A 210 9.39 8.39 -3.08
CA ASN A 210 8.41 9.46 -3.27
C ASN A 210 8.00 10.11 -1.93
N ASP A 211 7.32 11.27 -2.00
CA ASP A 211 6.74 11.97 -0.85
C ASP A 211 7.72 12.13 0.33
N GLU A 212 8.85 12.79 0.08
CA GLU A 212 9.93 12.97 1.08
C GLU A 212 10.46 11.64 1.65
N LYS A 213 10.45 10.58 0.82
CA LYS A 213 10.90 9.23 1.18
C LYS A 213 10.07 8.61 2.30
N ARG A 214 8.78 8.97 2.41
CA ARG A 214 7.86 8.53 3.48
C ARG A 214 7.94 7.03 3.76
N ARG A 215 7.78 6.19 2.74
CA ARG A 215 7.84 4.72 2.89
C ARG A 215 9.21 4.23 3.29
N LYS A 216 10.28 4.75 2.69
CA LYS A 216 11.64 4.40 3.11
C LYS A 216 11.87 4.74 4.59
N ARG A 217 11.47 5.94 5.03
CA ARG A 217 11.58 6.37 6.44
C ARG A 217 10.75 5.48 7.37
N LEU A 218 9.53 5.10 6.97
CA LEU A 218 8.70 4.15 7.72
C LEU A 218 9.42 2.80 7.91
N PHE A 219 9.99 2.25 6.84
CA PHE A 219 10.67 0.95 6.89
C PHE A 219 11.97 1.03 7.71
N GLU A 220 12.71 2.13 7.62
CA GLU A 220 13.89 2.39 8.45
C GLU A 220 13.51 2.53 9.94
N LEU A 221 12.39 3.20 10.25
CA LEU A 221 11.84 3.26 11.59
C LEU A 221 11.47 1.86 12.10
N ALA A 222 10.77 1.07 11.28
CA ALA A 222 10.42 -0.31 11.61
C ALA A 222 11.66 -1.14 12.00
N GLN A 223 12.73 -1.06 11.21
CA GLN A 223 13.98 -1.76 11.49
C GLN A 223 14.65 -1.33 12.80
N ARG A 224 14.53 -0.04 13.18
CA ARG A 224 15.06 0.47 14.45
C ARG A 224 14.20 0.10 15.66
N ILE A 225 12.90 -0.10 15.47
CA ILE A 225 12.00 -0.63 16.50
C ILE A 225 12.41 -2.07 16.80
N ASP A 226 12.39 -2.92 15.77
CA ASP A 226 12.87 -4.29 15.83
C ASP A 226 13.09 -4.81 14.40
N ALA A 227 14.24 -5.44 14.15
CA ALA A 227 14.64 -5.87 12.81
C ALA A 227 13.75 -6.99 12.24
N ASP A 228 13.15 -7.81 13.10
CA ASP A 228 12.33 -8.96 12.71
C ASP A 228 10.83 -8.65 12.75
N THR A 229 10.39 -7.87 13.74
CA THR A 229 8.97 -7.67 14.08
C THR A 229 8.51 -6.21 14.02
N GLY A 230 9.38 -5.26 13.68
CA GLY A 230 9.03 -3.83 13.71
C GLY A 230 7.86 -3.45 12.80
N LEU A 231 7.72 -4.09 11.64
CA LEU A 231 6.55 -3.89 10.77
C LEU A 231 5.27 -4.44 11.42
N ASP A 232 5.35 -5.58 12.11
CA ASP A 232 4.21 -6.16 12.84
C ASP A 232 3.80 -5.27 14.01
N VAL A 233 4.75 -4.67 14.72
CA VAL A 233 4.48 -3.70 15.79
C VAL A 233 3.72 -2.48 15.23
N LEU A 234 4.22 -1.89 14.13
CA LEU A 234 3.57 -0.75 13.49
C LEU A 234 2.15 -1.11 12.99
N TRP A 235 1.96 -2.30 12.44
CA TRP A 235 0.66 -2.75 11.95
C TRP A 235 -0.31 -3.11 13.09
N VAL A 236 0.05 -4.07 13.93
CA VAL A 236 -0.85 -4.70 14.91
C VAL A 236 -1.04 -3.81 16.13
N GLU A 237 0.04 -3.29 16.69
CA GLU A 237 0.01 -2.59 17.98
C GLU A 237 -0.34 -1.10 17.84
N ILE A 238 -0.12 -0.51 16.65
CA ILE A 238 -0.44 0.91 16.38
C ILE A 238 -1.61 1.04 15.42
N CYS A 239 -1.44 0.65 14.15
CA CYS A 239 -2.45 0.92 13.11
C CYS A 239 -3.78 0.23 13.45
N ARG A 240 -3.77 -1.08 13.68
CA ARG A 240 -4.96 -1.86 14.03
C ARG A 240 -5.55 -1.44 15.37
N ARG A 241 -4.71 -1.09 16.36
CA ARG A 241 -5.19 -0.57 17.64
C ARG A 241 -5.97 0.73 17.46
N PHE A 242 -5.43 1.67 16.68
CA PHE A 242 -6.14 2.90 16.31
C PHE A 242 -7.44 2.56 15.58
N LEU A 243 -7.39 1.81 14.49
CA LEU A 243 -8.56 1.50 13.66
C LEU A 243 -9.69 0.80 14.43
N MET A 244 -9.36 -0.13 15.33
CA MET A 244 -10.37 -0.95 16.02
C MET A 244 -10.86 -0.35 17.33
N ARG A 245 -10.01 0.35 18.08
CA ARG A 245 -10.34 0.80 19.44
C ARG A 245 -10.59 2.30 19.56
N GLY A 246 -10.03 3.10 18.64
CA GLY A 246 -10.21 4.55 18.63
C GLY A 246 -9.81 5.24 19.94
N GLU A 247 -8.89 4.65 20.69
CA GLU A 247 -8.40 5.15 21.97
C GLU A 247 -7.71 6.50 21.79
#